data_AF-A0A970YWF7-F1
#
_entry.id   AF-A0A970YWF7-F1
#
_cell.length_a   1.000
_cell.length_b   1.000
_cell.length_c   1.000
_cell.angle_alpha   90.00
_cell.angle_beta   90.00
_cell.angle_gamma   90.00
#
_symmetry.space_group_name_H-M   'P 1'
#
loop_
_entity.id
_entity.type
_entity.pdbx_description
1 polymer ?
#
loop_
_entity_poly.entity_id
_entity_poly.type
_entity_poly.pdbx_seq_one_letter_code
_entity_poly.pdbx_strand_id
1 'polypeptide(L)'
;MVTTNSKQMTSGKAFEYALLTQFEEKLQDKTNVEVVENSSFHIAKGCFENTNKTKQSDYLLTASFAVNFLMDIEPRLSNDIGIQDVLQLEILSDDHGKSGDVRDVLAIRLLQKWEIGVSAKNNHHAVKHSRLSHLIDFGEKWLGVKVSKEYFETITPIFKNLENLRKESNTTKKWSELGDYHSTVYVPILNAFIRELKKLNENNVEIPSQLVSYLIGNKDFYKVIKSKNTVEIQAYNINGTLNLAFKNIEPKYKTPQVPLPTEILDISFKENSNTTIIVTMNNDWTLSFRIHNASSRIESSLKFDIILLKSPKKLFKNTLNISKD
;
A
#
# COMPACT_ATOMS: atom_id res chain seq x y z
N MET A 1 -10.39 -25.09 7.01
CA MET A 1 -10.45 -24.34 8.29
C MET A 1 -10.05 -22.91 8.01
N VAL A 2 -11.03 -22.00 7.94
CA VAL A 2 -10.79 -20.58 7.66
C VAL A 2 -10.31 -19.95 8.96
N THR A 3 -9.02 -19.62 9.02
CA THR A 3 -8.45 -18.79 10.08
C THR A 3 -9.26 -17.51 10.21
N THR A 4 -9.45 -17.04 11.43
CA THR A 4 -10.18 -15.82 11.80
C THR A 4 -9.74 -14.61 10.95
N ASN A 5 -10.37 -14.42 9.79
CA ASN A 5 -10.11 -13.28 8.93
C ASN A 5 -10.57 -12.02 9.67
N SER A 6 -9.64 -11.11 9.92
CA SER A 6 -9.98 -9.82 10.54
C SER A 6 -11.06 -9.13 9.70
N LYS A 7 -12.03 -8.47 10.35
CA LYS A 7 -13.12 -7.74 9.68
C LYS A 7 -12.62 -6.80 8.58
N GLN A 8 -11.44 -6.22 8.78
CA GLN A 8 -10.75 -5.37 7.81
C GLN A 8 -10.35 -6.16 6.56
N MET A 9 -9.69 -7.31 6.71
CA MET A 9 -9.30 -8.19 5.59
C MET A 9 -10.52 -8.59 4.76
N THR A 10 -11.58 -9.09 5.41
CA THR A 10 -12.81 -9.49 4.70
C THR A 10 -13.40 -8.32 3.91
N SER A 11 -13.42 -7.12 4.49
CA SER A 11 -13.95 -5.94 3.82
C SER A 11 -13.09 -5.42 2.68
N GLY A 12 -11.76 -5.57 2.78
CA GLY A 12 -10.83 -5.23 1.70
C GLY A 12 -10.98 -6.17 0.52
N LYS A 13 -10.91 -7.48 0.78
CA LYS A 13 -11.06 -8.54 -0.23
C LYS A 13 -12.44 -8.51 -0.92
N ALA A 14 -13.50 -8.22 -0.18
CA ALA A 14 -14.82 -8.00 -0.77
C ALA A 14 -14.86 -6.81 -1.75
N PHE A 15 -14.12 -5.73 -1.44
CA PHE A 15 -14.07 -4.56 -2.31
C PHE A 15 -13.19 -4.79 -3.55
N GLU A 16 -12.10 -5.56 -3.42
CA GLU A 16 -11.30 -6.04 -4.56
C GLU A 16 -12.17 -6.81 -5.57
N TYR A 17 -12.97 -7.75 -5.09
CA TYR A 17 -13.91 -8.50 -5.93
C TYR A 17 -14.92 -7.57 -6.64
N ALA A 18 -15.53 -6.64 -5.91
CA ALA A 18 -16.48 -5.69 -6.49
C ALA A 18 -15.86 -4.82 -7.60
N LEU A 19 -14.59 -4.41 -7.46
CA LEU A 19 -13.87 -3.67 -8.51
C LEU A 19 -13.68 -4.53 -9.76
N LEU A 20 -13.20 -5.77 -9.62
CA LEU A 20 -13.04 -6.68 -10.75
C LEU A 20 -14.37 -6.94 -11.45
N THR A 21 -15.44 -7.24 -10.71
CA THR A 21 -16.77 -7.46 -11.29
C THR A 21 -17.27 -6.24 -12.06
N GLN A 22 -17.03 -5.02 -11.55
CA GLN A 22 -17.44 -3.80 -12.26
C GLN A 22 -16.58 -3.52 -13.50
N PHE A 23 -15.30 -3.92 -13.52
CA PHE A 23 -14.50 -3.90 -14.76
C PHE A 23 -15.09 -4.84 -15.80
N GLU A 24 -15.35 -6.09 -15.43
CA GLU A 24 -15.93 -7.11 -16.32
C GLU A 24 -17.28 -6.64 -16.89
N GLU A 25 -18.23 -6.28 -16.02
CA GLU A 25 -19.59 -5.89 -16.41
C GLU A 25 -19.61 -4.72 -17.40
N LYS A 26 -18.72 -3.74 -17.23
CA LYS A 26 -18.69 -2.53 -18.07
C LYS A 26 -17.87 -2.67 -19.35
N LEU A 27 -16.98 -3.65 -19.41
CA LEU A 27 -16.04 -3.82 -20.52
C LEU A 27 -16.40 -5.00 -21.42
N GLN A 28 -17.14 -6.01 -20.94
CA GLN A 28 -17.54 -7.19 -21.72
C GLN A 28 -18.27 -6.85 -23.03
N ASP A 29 -19.04 -5.75 -23.06
CA ASP A 29 -19.77 -5.30 -24.26
C ASP A 29 -18.93 -4.35 -25.15
N LYS A 30 -17.71 -4.01 -24.72
CA LYS A 30 -16.81 -3.06 -25.42
C LYS A 30 -15.59 -3.74 -26.03
N THR A 31 -15.13 -4.84 -25.44
CA THR A 31 -13.92 -5.57 -25.81
C THR A 31 -14.01 -7.02 -25.34
N ASN A 32 -13.12 -7.86 -25.83
CA ASN A 32 -12.90 -9.19 -25.26
C ASN A 32 -12.27 -9.08 -23.87
N VAL A 33 -12.95 -9.65 -22.87
CA VAL A 33 -12.53 -9.67 -21.47
C VAL A 33 -12.42 -11.11 -20.99
N GLU A 34 -11.39 -11.40 -20.21
CA GLU A 34 -11.20 -12.69 -19.54
C GLU A 34 -10.87 -12.44 -18.07
N VAL A 35 -11.57 -13.13 -17.16
CA VAL A 35 -11.29 -13.09 -15.72
C VAL A 35 -10.45 -14.30 -15.33
N VAL A 36 -9.32 -14.06 -14.67
CA VAL A 36 -8.49 -15.13 -14.11
C VAL A 36 -8.99 -15.54 -12.73
N GLU A 37 -9.61 -16.71 -12.66
CA GLU A 37 -10.11 -17.31 -11.42
C GLU A 37 -8.99 -17.99 -10.61
N ASN A 38 -8.01 -17.22 -10.15
CA ASN A 38 -6.95 -17.72 -9.27
C ASN A 38 -7.45 -17.89 -7.81
N SER A 39 -6.58 -18.38 -6.92
CA SER A 39 -6.91 -18.54 -5.50
C SER A 39 -7.36 -17.24 -4.81
N SER A 40 -6.78 -16.10 -5.20
CA SER A 40 -7.09 -14.79 -4.62
C SER A 40 -8.45 -14.28 -5.09
N PHE A 41 -8.83 -14.56 -6.34
CA PHE A 41 -10.18 -14.34 -6.85
C PHE A 41 -11.23 -15.09 -6.01
N HIS A 42 -11.05 -16.40 -5.79
CA HIS A 42 -12.01 -17.18 -5.00
C HIS A 42 -12.11 -16.72 -3.54
N ILE A 43 -10.99 -16.31 -2.92
CA ILE A 43 -10.98 -15.74 -1.57
C ILE A 43 -11.76 -14.42 -1.54
N ALA A 44 -11.52 -13.53 -2.52
CA ALA A 44 -12.19 -12.24 -2.63
C ALA A 44 -13.69 -12.40 -2.87
N LYS A 45 -14.08 -13.30 -3.78
CA LYS A 45 -15.47 -13.68 -4.04
C LYS A 45 -16.16 -14.21 -2.78
N GLY A 46 -15.56 -15.18 -2.09
CA GLY A 46 -16.10 -15.72 -0.85
C GLY A 46 -16.23 -14.66 0.24
N CYS A 47 -15.28 -13.71 0.32
CA CYS A 47 -15.38 -12.58 1.26
C CYS A 47 -16.53 -11.64 0.91
N PHE A 48 -16.77 -11.37 -0.38
CA PHE A 48 -17.89 -10.57 -0.86
C PHE A 48 -19.25 -11.23 -0.60
N GLU A 49 -19.40 -12.49 -0.97
CA GLU A 49 -20.63 -13.28 -0.81
C GLU A 49 -21.04 -13.44 0.67
N ASN A 50 -20.07 -13.50 1.58
CA ASN A 50 -20.30 -13.56 3.02
C ASN A 50 -20.66 -12.20 3.66
N THR A 51 -20.70 -11.10 2.90
CA THR A 51 -21.20 -9.81 3.39
C THR A 51 -22.70 -9.67 3.16
N ASN A 52 -23.37 -8.81 3.93
CA ASN A 52 -24.80 -8.58 3.73
C ASN A 52 -25.09 -7.83 2.42
N LYS A 53 -26.30 -7.98 1.88
CA LYS A 53 -26.70 -7.38 0.59
C LYS A 53 -26.48 -5.87 0.54
N THR A 54 -26.77 -5.14 1.62
CA THR A 54 -26.54 -3.69 1.68
C THR A 54 -25.07 -3.34 1.46
N LYS A 55 -24.14 -4.08 2.07
CA LYS A 55 -22.70 -3.88 1.87
C LYS A 55 -22.26 -4.27 0.46
N GLN A 56 -22.78 -5.37 -0.06
CA GLN A 56 -22.50 -5.78 -1.45
C GLN A 56 -22.90 -4.68 -2.43
N SER A 57 -24.12 -4.14 -2.29
CA SER A 57 -24.59 -3.01 -3.10
C SER A 57 -23.71 -1.76 -2.91
N ASP A 58 -23.35 -1.41 -1.67
CA ASP A 58 -22.44 -0.30 -1.40
C ASP A 58 -21.07 -0.49 -2.07
N TYR A 59 -20.50 -1.70 -2.06
CA TYR A 59 -19.23 -2.01 -2.72
C TYR A 59 -19.34 -1.92 -4.24
N LEU A 60 -20.36 -2.54 -4.84
CA LEU A 60 -20.59 -2.51 -6.29
C LEU A 60 -20.83 -1.10 -6.79
N LEU A 61 -21.65 -0.30 -6.10
CA LEU A 61 -21.90 1.09 -6.46
C LEU A 61 -20.61 1.92 -6.44
N THR A 62 -19.83 1.80 -5.38
CA THR A 62 -18.52 2.50 -5.24
C THR A 62 -17.56 2.08 -6.34
N ALA A 63 -17.45 0.78 -6.60
CA ALA A 63 -16.61 0.23 -7.66
C ALA A 63 -17.08 0.71 -9.04
N SER A 64 -18.38 0.80 -9.28
CA SER A 64 -18.97 1.27 -10.54
C SER A 64 -18.52 2.70 -10.87
N PHE A 65 -18.56 3.60 -9.89
CA PHE A 65 -18.08 4.97 -10.05
C PHE A 65 -16.58 5.02 -10.37
N ALA A 66 -15.78 4.24 -9.65
CA ALA A 66 -14.35 4.17 -9.89
C ALA A 66 -14.04 3.65 -11.30
N VAL A 67 -14.63 2.52 -11.70
CA VAL A 67 -14.39 1.93 -13.03
C VAL A 67 -14.86 2.85 -14.16
N ASN A 68 -16.03 3.48 -14.04
CA ASN A 68 -16.49 4.46 -15.03
C ASN A 68 -15.47 5.60 -15.22
N PHE A 69 -14.97 6.16 -14.11
CA PHE A 69 -13.94 7.19 -14.15
C PHE A 69 -12.65 6.68 -14.80
N LEU A 70 -12.22 5.46 -14.48
CA LEU A 70 -11.01 4.88 -15.07
C LEU A 70 -11.16 4.63 -16.57
N MET A 71 -12.31 4.15 -17.04
CA MET A 71 -12.60 3.98 -18.47
C MET A 71 -12.50 5.28 -19.26
N ASP A 72 -12.86 6.40 -18.63
CA ASP A 72 -12.77 7.74 -19.24
C ASP A 72 -11.33 8.22 -19.44
N ILE A 73 -10.40 7.76 -18.60
CA ILE A 73 -9.01 8.22 -18.61
C ILE A 73 -8.02 7.14 -19.06
N GLU A 74 -8.44 5.89 -19.24
CA GLU A 74 -7.62 4.79 -19.73
C GLU A 74 -8.22 4.19 -21.01
N PRO A 75 -7.95 4.80 -22.19
CA PRO A 75 -8.52 4.36 -23.47
C PRO A 75 -8.32 2.87 -23.76
N ARG A 76 -7.19 2.31 -23.32
CA ARG A 76 -6.83 0.91 -23.56
C ARG A 76 -7.70 -0.09 -22.79
N LEU A 77 -8.47 0.34 -21.79
CA LEU A 77 -9.48 -0.54 -21.17
C LEU A 77 -10.52 -0.96 -22.19
N SER A 78 -11.09 -0.02 -22.94
CA SER A 78 -12.25 -0.26 -23.82
C SER A 78 -11.92 -0.55 -25.27
N ASN A 79 -10.64 -0.57 -25.67
CA ASN A 79 -10.27 -0.70 -27.07
C ASN A 79 -9.21 -1.79 -27.28
N ASP A 80 -9.53 -2.75 -28.16
CA ASP A 80 -8.65 -3.83 -28.58
C ASP A 80 -8.00 -3.59 -29.96
N ILE A 81 -6.90 -4.28 -30.23
CA ILE A 81 -6.26 -4.32 -31.56
C ILE A 81 -6.73 -5.50 -32.43
N GLY A 82 -7.81 -6.17 -32.05
CA GLY A 82 -8.38 -7.32 -32.73
C GLY A 82 -8.85 -8.41 -31.77
N ILE A 83 -9.50 -9.44 -32.31
CA ILE A 83 -10.16 -10.48 -31.49
C ILE A 83 -9.22 -11.26 -30.56
N GLN A 84 -7.93 -11.33 -30.88
CA GLN A 84 -6.90 -11.99 -30.07
C GLN A 84 -6.37 -11.11 -28.92
N ASP A 85 -6.68 -9.81 -28.93
CA ASP A 85 -6.28 -8.89 -27.88
C ASP A 85 -7.30 -8.88 -26.75
N VAL A 86 -7.10 -9.84 -25.83
CA VAL A 86 -7.94 -10.05 -24.65
C VAL A 86 -7.49 -9.11 -23.52
N LEU A 87 -8.46 -8.43 -22.91
CA LEU A 87 -8.26 -7.74 -21.64
C LEU A 87 -8.40 -8.74 -20.50
N GLN A 88 -7.27 -9.12 -19.91
CA GLN A 88 -7.23 -10.01 -18.76
C GLN A 88 -7.42 -9.21 -17.47
N LEU A 89 -8.36 -9.65 -16.62
CA LEU A 89 -8.62 -9.11 -15.30
C LEU A 89 -8.20 -10.11 -14.23
N GLU A 90 -7.41 -9.68 -13.26
CA GLU A 90 -6.86 -10.56 -12.23
C GLU A 90 -6.84 -9.88 -10.86
N ILE A 91 -7.14 -10.64 -9.79
CA ILE A 91 -6.87 -10.23 -8.41
C ILE A 91 -5.51 -10.81 -7.99
N LEU A 92 -4.60 -9.93 -7.58
CA LEU A 92 -3.26 -10.33 -7.15
C LEU A 92 -3.28 -10.94 -5.74
N SER A 93 -2.34 -11.85 -5.52
CA SER A 93 -2.07 -12.36 -4.17
C SER A 93 -1.34 -11.33 -3.31
N ASP A 94 -1.56 -11.38 -2.00
CA ASP A 94 -0.91 -10.49 -1.03
C ASP A 94 0.64 -10.62 -1.03
N ASP A 95 1.18 -11.70 -1.62
CA ASP A 95 2.62 -11.93 -1.72
C ASP A 95 3.32 -10.94 -2.66
N HIS A 96 2.64 -10.41 -3.69
CA HIS A 96 3.20 -9.36 -4.55
C HIS A 96 3.41 -8.03 -3.80
N GLY A 97 2.58 -7.77 -2.78
CA GLY A 97 2.77 -6.65 -1.86
C GLY A 97 4.13 -6.67 -1.15
N LYS A 98 4.73 -7.86 -0.97
CA LYS A 98 6.06 -8.00 -0.35
C LYS A 98 7.15 -7.44 -1.25
N SER A 99 7.08 -7.67 -2.57
CA SER A 99 8.06 -7.20 -3.57
C SER A 99 7.87 -5.74 -4.01
N GLY A 100 6.84 -5.05 -3.49
CA GLY A 100 6.63 -3.61 -3.72
C GLY A 100 5.48 -3.29 -4.68
N ASP A 101 4.79 -4.30 -5.21
CA ASP A 101 3.59 -4.12 -6.00
C ASP A 101 2.35 -4.04 -5.10
N VAL A 102 1.77 -2.84 -4.97
CA VAL A 102 0.64 -2.56 -4.06
C VAL A 102 -0.73 -2.70 -4.73
N ARG A 103 -0.75 -3.15 -5.99
CA ARG A 103 -1.97 -3.32 -6.79
C ARG A 103 -2.69 -4.57 -6.31
N ASP A 104 -4.01 -4.47 -6.19
CA ASP A 104 -4.88 -5.56 -5.76
C ASP A 104 -5.64 -6.16 -6.95
N VAL A 105 -6.06 -5.33 -7.91
CA VAL A 105 -6.71 -5.74 -9.17
C VAL A 105 -5.88 -5.25 -10.35
N LEU A 106 -5.59 -6.11 -11.32
CA LEU A 106 -4.92 -5.76 -12.58
C LEU A 106 -5.86 -5.85 -13.77
N ALA A 107 -5.64 -4.97 -14.74
CA ALA A 107 -6.18 -5.06 -16.09
C ALA A 107 -5.00 -5.06 -17.07
N ILE A 108 -4.86 -6.14 -17.85
CA ILE A 108 -3.66 -6.42 -18.66
C ILE A 108 -4.08 -6.69 -20.10
N ARG A 109 -3.35 -6.11 -21.05
CA ARG A 109 -3.38 -6.48 -22.47
C ARG A 109 -1.99 -6.86 -22.94
N LEU A 110 -1.76 -8.16 -23.07
CA LEU A 110 -0.44 -8.71 -23.42
C LEU A 110 0.01 -8.25 -24.81
N LEU A 111 -0.88 -8.29 -25.82
CA LEU A 111 -0.53 -7.88 -27.19
C LEU A 111 -0.23 -6.38 -27.29
N GLN A 112 -0.86 -5.57 -26.43
CA GLN A 112 -0.60 -4.14 -26.34
C GLN A 112 0.61 -3.78 -25.46
N LYS A 113 1.20 -4.74 -24.73
CA LYS A 113 2.21 -4.51 -23.69
C LYS A 113 1.78 -3.44 -22.68
N TRP A 114 0.53 -3.51 -22.27
CA TRP A 114 -0.10 -2.50 -21.42
C TRP A 114 -0.75 -3.15 -20.21
N GLU A 115 -0.61 -2.50 -19.05
CA GLU A 115 -1.30 -2.86 -17.83
C GLU A 115 -1.61 -1.61 -17.00
N ILE A 116 -2.69 -1.66 -16.24
CA ILE A 116 -2.92 -0.79 -15.09
C ILE A 116 -3.29 -1.66 -13.89
N GLY A 117 -3.15 -1.11 -12.69
CA GLY A 117 -3.73 -1.74 -11.52
C GLY A 117 -4.42 -0.77 -10.58
N VAL A 118 -5.25 -1.36 -9.74
CA VAL A 118 -6.03 -0.67 -8.72
C VAL A 118 -5.63 -1.23 -7.36
N SER A 119 -5.24 -0.35 -6.44
CA SER A 119 -5.12 -0.68 -5.01
C SER A 119 -6.43 -0.33 -4.32
N ALA A 120 -7.16 -1.34 -3.88
CA ALA A 120 -8.45 -1.22 -3.24
C ALA A 120 -8.27 -0.94 -1.74
N LYS A 121 -8.92 0.11 -1.22
CA LYS A 121 -8.88 0.45 0.20
C LYS A 121 -10.29 0.73 0.72
N ASN A 122 -10.61 0.14 1.86
CA ASN A 122 -11.87 0.39 2.57
C ASN A 122 -11.58 1.10 3.89
N ASN A 123 -11.80 2.41 3.94
CA ASN A 123 -11.53 3.31 5.08
C ASN A 123 -10.07 3.26 5.60
N HIS A 124 -9.09 3.04 4.71
CA HIS A 124 -7.70 2.89 5.12
C HIS A 124 -6.73 3.70 4.27
N HIS A 125 -6.01 4.63 4.92
CA HIS A 125 -5.07 5.53 4.27
C HIS A 125 -3.61 5.13 4.43
N ALA A 126 -3.29 4.27 5.41
CA ALA A 126 -1.90 3.87 5.67
C ALA A 126 -1.28 3.14 4.47
N VAL A 127 0.04 3.23 4.40
CA VAL A 127 0.87 2.68 3.33
C VAL A 127 1.46 1.33 3.80
N LYS A 128 2.56 0.86 3.21
CA LYS A 128 3.16 -0.42 3.60
C LYS A 128 3.51 -0.48 5.09
N HIS A 129 3.04 -1.53 5.79
CA HIS A 129 3.33 -1.76 7.20
C HIS A 129 4.65 -2.51 7.39
N SER A 130 5.73 -1.76 7.57
CA SER A 130 7.06 -2.34 7.68
C SER A 130 7.42 -2.74 9.12
N ARG A 131 8.39 -3.65 9.26
CA ARG A 131 8.83 -4.18 10.55
C ARG A 131 10.32 -3.96 10.78
N LEU A 132 10.67 -3.75 12.04
CA LEU A 132 12.05 -3.79 12.53
C LEU A 132 12.24 -4.99 13.46
N SER A 133 13.39 -5.66 13.33
CA SER A 133 13.89 -6.67 14.27
C SER A 133 15.40 -6.83 14.06
N HIS A 134 16.06 -7.55 14.96
CA HIS A 134 17.48 -7.90 14.80
C HIS A 134 17.77 -8.87 13.63
N LEU A 135 16.72 -9.39 12.98
CA LEU A 135 16.81 -10.31 11.83
C LEU A 135 16.43 -9.64 10.50
N ILE A 136 15.97 -8.39 10.53
CA ILE A 136 15.52 -7.67 9.33
C ILE A 136 16.47 -6.49 9.12
N ASP A 137 17.30 -6.60 8.08
CA ASP A 137 18.01 -5.46 7.52
C ASP A 137 17.01 -4.59 6.75
N PHE A 138 16.59 -3.46 7.36
CA PHE A 138 15.62 -2.57 6.71
C PHE A 138 16.23 -1.86 5.51
N GLY A 139 17.54 -1.57 5.54
CA GLY A 139 18.22 -0.94 4.42
C GLY A 139 18.21 -1.87 3.21
N GLU A 140 18.60 -3.13 3.39
CA GLU A 140 18.63 -4.10 2.30
C GLU A 140 17.21 -4.36 1.78
N LYS A 141 16.25 -4.56 2.69
CA LYS A 141 14.88 -4.91 2.34
C LYS A 141 14.07 -3.76 1.72
N TRP A 142 14.28 -2.53 2.17
CA TRP A 142 13.46 -1.38 1.75
C TRP A 142 14.19 -0.53 0.69
N LEU A 143 15.51 -0.46 0.76
CA LEU A 143 16.33 0.48 0.00
C LEU A 143 17.36 -0.24 -0.90
N GLY A 144 17.49 -1.56 -0.79
CA GLY A 144 18.49 -2.33 -1.56
C GLY A 144 19.94 -2.10 -1.13
N VAL A 145 20.18 -1.46 0.03
CA VAL A 145 21.52 -1.19 0.56
C VAL A 145 21.63 -1.60 2.02
N LYS A 146 22.65 -2.36 2.39
CA LYS A 146 22.78 -2.87 3.77
C LYS A 146 22.94 -1.76 4.79
N VAL A 147 22.32 -1.93 5.96
CA VAL A 147 22.59 -1.07 7.11
C VAL A 147 23.98 -1.33 7.68
N SER A 148 24.47 -0.36 8.44
CA SER A 148 25.75 -0.45 9.11
C SER A 148 25.75 -1.51 10.23
N LYS A 149 26.94 -2.03 10.52
CA LYS A 149 27.16 -2.92 11.68
C LYS A 149 26.74 -2.25 13.00
N GLU A 150 27.02 -0.96 13.12
CA GLU A 150 26.69 -0.11 14.27
C GLU A 150 25.18 -0.07 14.54
N TYR A 151 24.35 -0.04 13.49
CA TYR A 151 22.90 -0.15 13.63
C TYR A 151 22.51 -1.46 14.33
N PHE A 152 23.01 -2.59 13.85
CA PHE A 152 22.72 -3.89 14.45
C PHE A 152 23.29 -4.03 15.86
N GLU A 153 24.50 -3.52 16.13
CA GLU A 153 25.10 -3.48 17.46
C GLU A 153 24.21 -2.70 18.46
N THR A 154 23.55 -1.64 17.99
CA THR A 154 22.62 -0.84 18.80
C THR A 154 21.30 -1.58 19.07
N ILE A 155 20.66 -2.13 18.04
CA ILE A 155 19.29 -2.69 18.19
C ILE A 155 19.24 -4.13 18.70
N THR A 156 20.29 -4.92 18.45
CA THR A 156 20.29 -6.36 18.74
C THR A 156 20.12 -6.68 20.22
N PRO A 157 20.82 -6.01 21.17
CA PRO A 157 20.64 -6.25 22.58
C PRO A 157 19.18 -6.04 23.04
N ILE A 158 18.52 -5.01 22.50
CA ILE A 158 17.12 -4.67 22.82
C ILE A 158 16.19 -5.79 22.35
N PHE A 159 16.30 -6.21 21.09
CA PHE A 159 15.45 -7.28 20.56
C PHE A 159 15.75 -8.65 21.18
N LYS A 160 17.01 -8.96 21.52
CA LYS A 160 17.36 -10.19 22.24
C LYS A 160 16.79 -10.20 23.65
N ASN A 161 16.78 -9.06 24.35
CA ASN A 161 16.11 -8.96 25.65
C ASN A 161 14.61 -9.27 25.55
N LEU A 162 13.91 -8.70 24.54
CA LEU A 162 12.50 -9.02 24.28
C LEU A 162 12.29 -10.50 23.97
N GLU A 163 13.22 -11.12 23.22
CA GLU A 163 13.17 -12.55 22.92
C GLU A 163 13.36 -13.41 24.18
N ASN A 164 14.29 -13.05 25.07
CA ASN A 164 14.51 -13.74 26.34
C ASN A 164 13.28 -13.65 27.25
N LEU A 165 12.72 -12.44 27.42
CA LEU A 165 11.48 -12.22 28.18
C LEU A 165 10.31 -13.05 27.65
N ARG A 166 10.23 -13.21 26.32
CA ARG A 166 9.24 -14.05 25.66
C ARG A 166 9.49 -15.53 25.94
N LYS A 167 10.73 -16.01 25.91
CA LYS A 167 11.09 -17.40 26.22
C LYS A 167 10.83 -17.75 27.69
N GLU A 168 11.32 -16.94 28.62
CA GLU A 168 11.16 -17.15 30.07
C GLU A 168 9.70 -17.18 30.52
N SER A 169 8.83 -16.43 29.84
CA SER A 169 7.40 -16.39 30.14
C SER A 169 6.56 -17.40 29.35
N ASN A 170 7.17 -18.32 28.60
CA ASN A 170 6.46 -19.22 27.67
C ASN A 170 5.49 -18.45 26.75
N THR A 171 5.95 -17.32 26.20
CA THR A 171 5.22 -16.37 25.34
C THR A 171 4.04 -15.65 26.00
N THR A 172 3.87 -15.75 27.31
CA THR A 172 2.68 -15.21 27.97
C THR A 172 2.77 -13.76 28.42
N LYS A 173 3.97 -13.24 28.66
CA LYS A 173 4.20 -11.89 29.21
C LYS A 173 3.68 -10.79 28.28
N LYS A 174 3.02 -9.79 28.86
CA LYS A 174 2.42 -8.66 28.12
C LYS A 174 3.32 -7.44 28.12
N TRP A 175 3.16 -6.57 27.12
CA TRP A 175 3.87 -5.29 27.06
C TRP A 175 3.53 -4.39 28.26
N SER A 176 2.30 -4.44 28.76
CA SER A 176 1.85 -3.71 29.94
C SER A 176 2.59 -4.07 31.23
N GLU A 177 3.28 -5.21 31.25
CA GLU A 177 4.04 -5.71 32.41
C GLU A 177 5.53 -5.30 32.37
N LEU A 178 5.99 -4.60 31.31
CA LEU A 178 7.38 -4.14 31.16
C LEU A 178 7.64 -2.74 31.75
N GLY A 179 6.63 -2.07 32.31
CA GLY A 179 6.76 -0.69 32.76
C GLY A 179 6.95 0.26 31.57
N ASP A 180 7.90 1.19 31.67
CA ASP A 180 8.18 2.17 30.61
C ASP A 180 9.01 1.58 29.45
N TYR A 181 8.37 0.76 28.62
CA TYR A 181 8.96 0.24 27.39
C TYR A 181 9.12 1.32 26.30
N HIS A 182 8.48 2.49 26.44
CA HIS A 182 8.65 3.55 25.46
C HIS A 182 10.08 4.09 25.51
N SER A 183 10.55 4.46 26.70
CA SER A 183 11.91 4.99 26.88
C SER A 183 13.00 3.92 26.76
N THR A 184 12.70 2.67 27.13
CA THR A 184 13.70 1.59 27.16
C THR A 184 13.78 0.77 25.88
N VAL A 185 12.72 0.77 25.04
CA VAL A 185 12.65 -0.03 23.81
C VAL A 185 12.40 0.86 22.60
N TYR A 186 11.31 1.64 22.59
CA TYR A 186 10.90 2.37 21.39
C TYR A 186 11.85 3.50 21.03
N VAL A 187 12.16 4.38 21.98
CA VAL A 187 13.01 5.55 21.75
C VAL A 187 14.41 5.14 21.27
N PRO A 188 15.12 4.18 21.88
CA PRO A 188 16.42 3.73 21.39
C PRO A 188 16.37 3.13 19.97
N ILE A 189 15.35 2.33 19.65
CA ILE A 189 15.18 1.75 18.31
C ILE A 189 14.89 2.84 17.26
N LEU A 190 14.03 3.81 17.59
CA LEU A 190 13.73 4.94 16.73
C LEU A 190 14.97 5.81 16.50
N ASN A 191 15.74 6.10 17.55
CA ASN A 191 17.00 6.83 17.42
C ASN A 191 18.00 6.09 16.51
N ALA A 192 18.14 4.77 16.68
CA ALA A 192 18.99 3.95 15.81
C ALA A 192 18.53 4.01 14.35
N PHE A 193 17.22 3.89 14.11
CA PHE A 193 16.63 4.00 12.77
C PHE A 193 16.86 5.39 12.15
N ILE A 194 16.64 6.47 12.89
CA ILE A 194 16.86 7.85 12.40
C ILE A 194 18.32 8.04 11.99
N ARG A 195 19.27 7.68 12.87
CA ARG A 195 20.71 7.82 12.59
C ARG A 195 21.11 7.03 11.36
N GLU A 196 20.65 5.79 11.26
CA GLU A 196 20.99 4.92 10.15
C GLU A 196 20.39 5.42 8.83
N LEU A 197 19.12 5.86 8.81
CA LEU A 197 18.51 6.41 7.60
C LEU A 197 19.21 7.69 7.12
N LYS A 198 19.65 8.57 8.04
CA LYS A 198 20.46 9.75 7.71
C LYS A 198 21.80 9.33 7.08
N LYS A 199 22.50 8.39 7.71
CA LYS A 199 23.79 7.86 7.23
C LYS A 199 23.67 7.22 5.85
N LEU A 200 22.62 6.44 5.60
CA LEU A 200 22.39 5.86 4.28
C LEU A 200 22.16 6.95 3.23
N ASN A 201 21.34 7.96 3.57
CA ASN A 201 21.03 9.08 2.67
C ASN A 201 22.26 9.96 2.34
N GLU A 202 23.16 10.17 3.29
CA GLU A 202 24.42 10.89 3.06
C GLU A 202 25.35 10.15 2.08
N ASN A 203 25.26 8.82 2.02
CA ASN A 203 26.12 7.98 1.18
C ASN A 203 25.47 7.55 -0.14
N ASN A 204 24.17 7.78 -0.33
CA ASN A 204 23.44 7.39 -1.52
C ASN A 204 22.27 8.35 -1.80
N VAL A 205 22.33 9.04 -2.94
CA VAL A 205 21.33 10.02 -3.36
C VAL A 205 19.97 9.40 -3.73
N GLU A 206 19.91 8.08 -3.94
CA GLU A 206 18.67 7.37 -4.30
C GLU A 206 17.82 6.96 -3.10
N ILE A 207 18.31 7.13 -1.86
CA ILE A 207 17.59 6.72 -0.65
C ILE A 207 16.19 7.34 -0.53
N PRO A 208 15.97 8.64 -0.80
CA PRO A 208 14.65 9.25 -0.72
C PRO A 208 13.67 8.60 -1.71
N SER A 209 14.09 8.42 -2.97
CA SER A 209 13.26 7.86 -4.05
C SER A 209 12.92 6.39 -3.75
N GLN A 210 13.91 5.60 -3.35
CA GLN A 210 13.76 4.19 -2.97
C GLN A 210 12.83 4.01 -1.77
N LEU A 211 12.95 4.86 -0.74
CA LEU A 211 12.08 4.81 0.44
C LEU A 211 10.62 5.03 0.04
N VAL A 212 10.34 6.04 -0.78
CA VAL A 212 8.97 6.31 -1.26
C VAL A 212 8.47 5.18 -2.15
N SER A 213 9.25 4.71 -3.11
CA SER A 213 8.86 3.59 -3.98
C SER A 213 8.56 2.31 -3.20
N TYR A 214 9.34 1.99 -2.17
CA TYR A 214 9.07 0.82 -1.33
C TYR A 214 7.78 0.96 -0.50
N LEU A 215 7.51 2.15 0.03
CA LEU A 215 6.37 2.39 0.91
C LEU A 215 5.05 2.57 0.16
N ILE A 216 5.09 3.27 -0.97
CA ILE A 216 3.91 3.67 -1.75
C ILE A 216 3.62 2.68 -2.87
N GLY A 217 4.64 2.15 -3.52
CA GLY A 217 4.53 1.28 -4.69
C GLY A 217 5.56 1.64 -5.76
N ASN A 218 6.09 0.63 -6.44
CA ASN A 218 7.08 0.79 -7.52
C ASN A 218 6.48 0.72 -8.94
N LYS A 219 5.18 0.47 -9.04
CA LYS A 219 4.41 0.47 -10.28
C LYS A 219 3.44 1.63 -10.29
N ASP A 220 3.00 2.03 -11.48
CA ASP A 220 1.93 3.02 -11.59
C ASP A 220 0.58 2.36 -11.35
N PHE A 221 -0.28 3.03 -10.59
CA PHE A 221 -1.57 2.48 -10.19
C PHE A 221 -2.57 3.55 -9.75
N TYR A 222 -3.83 3.12 -9.63
CA TYR A 222 -4.90 3.88 -9.03
C TYR A 222 -5.18 3.39 -7.62
N LYS A 223 -5.10 4.27 -6.61
CA LYS A 223 -5.60 3.97 -5.27
C LYS A 223 -7.07 4.36 -5.21
N VAL A 224 -7.95 3.37 -5.05
CA VAL A 224 -9.39 3.61 -4.91
C VAL A 224 -9.77 3.39 -3.45
N ILE A 225 -10.20 4.47 -2.80
CA ILE A 225 -10.54 4.49 -1.38
C ILE A 225 -12.04 4.64 -1.22
N LYS A 226 -12.68 3.57 -0.78
CA LYS A 226 -14.07 3.59 -0.32
C LYS A 226 -14.13 4.15 1.09
N SER A 227 -14.92 5.20 1.27
CA SER A 227 -15.33 5.70 2.58
C SER A 227 -16.83 5.47 2.79
N LYS A 228 -17.42 6.07 3.82
CA LYS A 228 -18.86 5.91 4.13
C LYS A 228 -19.76 6.39 2.99
N ASN A 229 -19.53 7.62 2.50
CA ASN A 229 -20.35 8.29 1.48
C ASN A 229 -19.49 8.89 0.35
N THR A 230 -18.23 8.48 0.23
CA THR A 230 -17.34 8.99 -0.81
C THR A 230 -16.50 7.87 -1.41
N VAL A 231 -16.15 8.06 -2.67
CA VAL A 231 -15.06 7.32 -3.33
C VAL A 231 -13.98 8.31 -3.72
N GLU A 232 -12.76 8.05 -3.29
CA GLU A 232 -11.59 8.83 -3.68
C GLU A 232 -10.69 7.99 -4.58
N ILE A 233 -10.28 8.57 -5.70
CA ILE A 233 -9.39 7.96 -6.69
C ILE A 233 -8.12 8.80 -6.73
N GLN A 234 -6.98 8.19 -6.42
CA GLN A 234 -5.66 8.81 -6.53
C GLN A 234 -4.85 8.12 -7.62
N ALA A 235 -4.21 8.88 -8.51
CA ALA A 235 -3.39 8.31 -9.58
C ALA A 235 -1.90 8.44 -9.24
N TYR A 236 -1.25 7.34 -8.87
CA TYR A 236 0.18 7.29 -8.62
C TYR A 236 0.91 7.03 -9.94
N ASN A 237 0.97 8.06 -10.79
CA ASN A 237 1.64 8.01 -12.09
C ASN A 237 3.14 8.33 -11.92
N ILE A 238 3.91 7.43 -11.30
CA ILE A 238 5.31 7.68 -10.95
C ILE A 238 6.21 7.53 -12.20
N ASN A 239 5.92 6.54 -13.04
CA ASN A 239 6.69 6.17 -14.21
C ASN A 239 6.10 6.72 -15.52
N GLY A 240 4.90 7.31 -15.49
CA GLY A 240 4.27 7.92 -16.65
C GLY A 240 3.51 6.92 -17.53
N THR A 241 3.13 5.75 -16.98
CA THR A 241 2.47 4.68 -17.76
C THR A 241 0.94 4.70 -17.66
N LEU A 242 0.36 5.61 -16.89
CA LEU A 242 -1.09 5.82 -16.85
C LEU A 242 -1.55 6.75 -17.99
N ASN A 243 -2.82 6.62 -18.36
CA ASN A 243 -3.52 7.45 -19.35
C ASN A 243 -2.88 7.41 -20.74
N LEU A 244 -2.36 6.26 -21.13
CA LEU A 244 -1.78 6.09 -22.46
C LEU A 244 -2.88 6.04 -23.52
N ALA A 245 -2.72 6.83 -24.57
CA ALA A 245 -3.63 6.84 -25.70
C ALA A 245 -3.71 5.46 -26.38
N PHE A 246 -4.85 5.22 -27.04
CA PHE A 246 -5.04 4.09 -27.94
C PHE A 246 -5.26 4.59 -29.36
N LYS A 247 -4.26 4.47 -30.23
CA LYS A 247 -4.28 5.05 -31.59
C LYS A 247 -4.62 6.55 -31.51
N ASN A 248 -5.74 6.97 -32.10
CA ASN A 248 -6.25 8.35 -32.09
C ASN A 248 -7.22 8.64 -30.93
N ILE A 249 -7.44 7.69 -30.02
CA ILE A 249 -8.31 7.85 -28.84
C ILE A 249 -7.45 8.32 -27.67
N GLU A 250 -7.59 9.59 -27.34
CA GLU A 250 -6.93 10.22 -26.19
C GLU A 250 -7.73 10.00 -24.89
N PRO A 251 -7.07 9.93 -23.73
CA PRO A 251 -7.75 9.94 -22.45
C PRO A 251 -8.48 11.28 -22.25
N LYS A 252 -9.65 11.27 -21.62
CA LYS A 252 -10.37 12.53 -21.30
C LYS A 252 -9.58 13.45 -20.37
N TYR A 253 -8.65 12.90 -19.61
CA TYR A 253 -7.73 13.63 -18.75
C TYR A 253 -6.39 12.88 -18.65
N LYS A 254 -5.27 13.61 -18.74
CA LYS A 254 -3.92 13.05 -18.52
C LYS A 254 -3.46 13.40 -17.12
N THR A 255 -3.30 12.39 -16.27
CA THR A 255 -2.78 12.62 -14.91
C THR A 255 -1.30 13.02 -14.98
N PRO A 256 -0.89 14.07 -14.26
CA PRO A 256 0.51 14.48 -14.26
C PRO A 256 1.38 13.42 -13.59
N GLN A 257 2.63 13.33 -14.03
CA GLN A 257 3.61 12.44 -13.39
C GLN A 257 3.91 12.91 -11.97
N VAL A 258 3.92 11.98 -11.02
CA VAL A 258 4.17 12.23 -9.60
C VAL A 258 5.68 12.20 -9.35
N PRO A 259 6.31 13.33 -8.96
CA PRO A 259 7.75 13.35 -8.73
C PRO A 259 8.10 12.60 -7.45
N LEU A 260 9.03 11.65 -7.54
CA LEU A 260 9.68 11.06 -6.36
C LEU A 260 10.57 12.11 -5.67
N PRO A 261 10.80 11.99 -4.36
CA PRO A 261 11.75 12.87 -3.70
C PRO A 261 13.18 12.52 -4.10
N THR A 262 14.04 13.53 -4.08
CA THR A 262 15.49 13.41 -4.31
C THR A 262 16.30 13.78 -3.09
N GLU A 263 15.64 14.28 -2.02
CA GLU A 263 16.31 14.72 -0.80
C GLU A 263 15.40 14.52 0.41
N ILE A 264 15.99 14.01 1.50
CA ILE A 264 15.40 14.05 2.84
C ILE A 264 15.81 15.37 3.50
N LEU A 265 14.81 16.20 3.80
CA LEU A 265 14.99 17.53 4.40
C LEU A 265 15.09 17.45 5.93
N ASP A 266 14.29 16.58 6.55
CA ASP A 266 14.33 16.34 7.99
C ASP A 266 13.87 14.92 8.36
N ILE A 267 14.47 14.37 9.41
CA ILE A 267 14.01 13.18 10.10
C ILE A 267 14.11 13.47 11.60
N SER A 268 12.96 13.58 12.25
CA SER A 268 12.85 13.96 13.65
C SER A 268 11.65 13.28 14.33
N PHE A 269 11.62 13.31 15.66
CA PHE A 269 10.42 12.91 16.39
C PHE A 269 9.29 13.90 16.14
N LYS A 270 8.07 13.39 16.03
CA LYS A 270 6.89 14.23 16.12
C LYS A 270 6.88 14.92 17.48
N GLU A 271 6.55 16.21 17.50
CA GLU A 271 6.43 16.99 18.74
C GLU A 271 5.60 16.26 19.80
N ASN A 272 6.10 16.22 21.03
CA ASN A 272 5.48 15.55 22.17
C ASN A 272 5.16 14.05 21.93
N SER A 273 5.96 13.36 21.10
CA SER A 273 5.81 11.92 20.83
C SER A 273 7.09 11.14 21.04
N ASN A 274 6.99 10.02 21.77
CA ASN A 274 8.08 9.04 21.94
C ASN A 274 7.90 7.80 21.04
N THR A 275 6.91 7.82 20.13
CA THR A 275 6.54 6.67 19.30
C THR A 275 6.55 6.98 17.81
N THR A 276 6.54 8.26 17.45
CA THR A 276 6.32 8.69 16.07
C THR A 276 7.47 9.55 15.60
N ILE A 277 8.03 9.18 14.46
CA ILE A 277 8.99 10.00 13.72
C ILE A 277 8.33 10.54 12.45
N ILE A 278 8.74 11.72 12.03
CA ILE A 278 8.33 12.36 10.79
C ILE A 278 9.53 12.38 9.85
N VAL A 279 9.33 11.89 8.62
CA VAL A 279 10.29 12.01 7.53
C VAL A 279 9.73 13.03 6.54
N THR A 280 10.42 14.15 6.40
CA THR A 280 10.07 15.23 5.47
C THR A 280 11.08 15.22 4.34
N MET A 281 10.58 15.15 3.11
CA MET A 281 11.37 15.11 1.89
C MET A 281 10.92 16.24 0.95
N ASN A 282 11.76 16.57 -0.03
CA ASN A 282 11.37 17.50 -1.07
C ASN A 282 10.22 16.94 -1.95
N ASN A 283 9.73 17.73 -2.89
CA ASN A 283 8.54 17.39 -3.70
C ASN A 283 7.27 17.12 -2.87
N ASP A 284 7.15 17.77 -1.71
CA ASP A 284 5.99 17.71 -0.80
C ASP A 284 5.67 16.31 -0.23
N TRP A 285 6.67 15.44 -0.12
CA TRP A 285 6.52 14.15 0.58
C TRP A 285 6.72 14.31 2.09
N THR A 286 5.73 13.91 2.88
CA THR A 286 5.86 13.83 4.35
C THR A 286 5.20 12.57 4.85
N LEU A 287 5.96 11.73 5.56
CA LEU A 287 5.53 10.44 6.08
C LEU A 287 5.66 10.42 7.60
N SER A 288 4.65 9.95 8.32
CA SER A 288 4.77 9.63 9.74
C SER A 288 4.99 8.14 9.92
N PHE A 289 5.96 7.76 10.75
CA PHE A 289 6.22 6.37 11.12
C PHE A 289 5.97 6.22 12.62
N ARG A 290 4.85 5.62 12.99
CA ARG A 290 4.52 5.32 14.39
C ARG A 290 4.90 3.88 14.72
N ILE A 291 5.88 3.70 15.60
CA ILE A 291 6.26 2.39 16.10
C ILE A 291 5.22 1.87 17.09
N HIS A 292 4.87 0.60 16.99
CA HIS A 292 3.95 -0.06 17.92
C HIS A 292 4.20 -1.59 17.98
N ASN A 293 3.73 -2.19 19.06
CA ASN A 293 3.58 -3.63 19.18
C ASN A 293 2.26 -4.10 18.53
N ALA A 294 2.35 -5.08 17.64
CA ALA A 294 1.17 -5.63 16.94
C ALA A 294 0.32 -6.58 17.80
N SER A 295 0.87 -7.02 18.93
CA SER A 295 0.28 -7.98 19.86
C SER A 295 0.33 -7.40 21.27
N SER A 296 -0.66 -7.72 22.11
CA SER A 296 -0.61 -7.38 23.53
C SER A 296 0.50 -8.14 24.27
N ARG A 297 0.92 -9.29 23.73
CA ARG A 297 2.05 -10.10 24.23
C ARG A 297 3.37 -9.63 23.61
N ILE A 298 4.46 -9.83 24.34
CA ILE A 298 5.81 -9.46 23.90
C ILE A 298 6.18 -10.23 22.63
N GLU A 299 6.66 -9.48 21.64
CA GLU A 299 7.19 -9.98 20.37
C GLU A 299 8.59 -9.40 20.17
N SER A 300 9.53 -10.17 19.62
CA SER A 300 10.89 -9.71 19.30
C SER A 300 10.97 -8.95 17.97
N SER A 301 9.87 -8.29 17.58
CA SER A 301 9.77 -7.42 16.41
C SER A 301 8.77 -6.30 16.67
N LEU A 302 9.00 -5.14 16.06
CA LEU A 302 8.11 -3.99 16.12
C LEU A 302 7.58 -3.64 14.73
N LYS A 303 6.37 -3.09 14.68
CA LYS A 303 5.74 -2.62 13.43
C LYS A 303 5.76 -1.11 13.37
N PHE A 304 5.90 -0.59 12.16
CA PHE A 304 5.51 0.77 11.83
C PHE A 304 4.08 0.79 11.29
N ASP A 305 3.29 1.71 11.83
CA ASP A 305 2.11 2.26 11.17
C ASP A 305 2.56 3.53 10.43
N ILE A 306 2.52 3.47 9.09
CA ILE A 306 3.10 4.50 8.23
C ILE A 306 1.97 5.22 7.48
N ILE A 307 1.93 6.54 7.62
CA ILE A 307 0.89 7.39 7.03
C ILE A 307 1.54 8.47 6.17
N LEU A 308 1.01 8.65 4.97
CA LEU A 308 1.33 9.78 4.10
C LEU A 308 0.60 11.03 4.59
N LEU A 309 1.32 11.91 5.30
CA LEU A 309 0.78 13.17 5.83
C LEU A 309 0.65 14.23 4.73
N LYS A 310 1.64 14.29 3.84
CA LYS A 310 1.67 15.21 2.70
C LYS A 310 2.11 14.45 1.46
N SER A 311 1.40 14.67 0.37
CA SER A 311 1.68 14.12 -0.95
C SER A 311 2.04 15.24 -1.93
N PRO A 312 2.79 14.94 -3.01
CA PRO A 312 3.04 15.89 -4.09
C PRO A 312 1.77 16.58 -4.57
N LYS A 313 1.85 17.88 -4.88
CA LYS A 313 0.73 18.62 -5.50
C LYS A 313 0.32 18.04 -6.87
N LYS A 314 1.25 17.37 -7.54
CA LYS A 314 1.01 16.64 -8.79
C LYS A 314 0.33 15.28 -8.57
N LEU A 315 0.09 14.82 -7.34
CA LEU A 315 -0.73 13.63 -7.13
C LEU A 315 -2.18 13.97 -7.47
N PHE A 316 -2.68 13.43 -8.59
CA PHE A 316 -4.09 13.56 -8.95
C PHE A 316 -4.98 12.92 -7.88
N LYS A 317 -6.04 13.64 -7.49
CA LYS A 317 -7.08 13.15 -6.58
C LYS A 317 -8.44 13.57 -7.11
N ASN A 318 -9.37 12.63 -7.18
CA ASN A 318 -10.77 12.88 -7.47
C ASN A 318 -11.64 12.25 -6.38
N THR A 319 -12.51 13.03 -5.77
CA THR A 319 -13.42 12.55 -4.72
C THR A 319 -14.85 12.77 -5.17
N LEU A 320 -15.61 11.69 -5.28
CA LEU A 320 -17.03 11.72 -5.61
C LEU A 320 -17.84 11.45 -4.34
N ASN A 321 -18.87 12.27 -4.12
CA ASN A 321 -19.85 12.05 -3.06
C ASN A 321 -20.95 11.11 -3.58
N ILE A 322 -21.24 10.08 -2.81
CA ILE A 322 -22.34 9.15 -3.06
C ILE A 322 -23.50 9.62 -2.20
N SER A 323 -24.49 10.30 -2.80
CA SER A 323 -25.75 10.61 -2.11
C SER A 323 -26.41 9.30 -1.72
N LYS A 324 -26.86 9.21 -0.46
CA LYS A 324 -27.83 8.21 -0.05
C LYS A 324 -29.14 8.97 0.05
N ASP A 325 -29.89 8.98 -1.05
CA ASP A 325 -31.27 9.44 -1.02
C ASP A 325 -32.11 8.53 -0.12
#